data_AF-A0A529ZDP7-F1
#
_entry.id   AF-A0A529ZDP7-F1
#
_cell.length_a   1.000
_cell.length_b   1.000
_cell.length_c   1.000
_cell.angle_alpha   90.00
_cell.angle_beta   90.00
_cell.angle_gamma   90.00
#
_symmetry.space_group_name_H-M   'P 1'
#
loop_
_entity.id
_entity.type
_entity.pdbx_description
1 polymer ?
#
loop_
_entity_poly.entity_id
_entity_poly.type
_entity_poly.pdbx_seq_one_letter_code
_entity_poly.pdbx_strand_id
1 'polypeptide(L)'
;MSSFEMIVPALAEALEKRGYSALTPVQKAVLEPELGEADALVSAQTGSGKTVAFGLAVAPTLLGDAQRFANAGAPLGLVVV
;
A
#
# COMPACT_ATOMS: atom_id res chain seq x y z
N MET A 1 -10.68 7.55 -13.87
CA MET A 1 -10.25 6.44 -13.00
C MET A 1 -9.61 7.07 -11.79
N SER A 2 -10.28 6.96 -10.64
CA SER A 2 -9.75 7.44 -9.36
C SER A 2 -8.43 6.73 -9.08
N SER A 3 -7.40 7.45 -8.61
CA SER A 3 -6.12 6.82 -8.21
C SER A 3 -6.28 5.75 -7.12
N PHE A 4 -7.44 5.69 -6.47
CA PHE A 4 -7.77 4.72 -5.42
C PHE A 4 -8.44 3.44 -5.93
N GLU A 5 -8.83 3.35 -7.20
CA GLU A 5 -9.47 2.13 -7.77
C GLU A 5 -8.54 0.90 -7.73
N MET A 6 -7.22 1.11 -7.72
CA MET A 6 -6.22 0.03 -7.67
C MET A 6 -5.76 -0.30 -6.24
N ILE A 7 -6.36 0.33 -5.22
CA ILE A 7 -5.99 0.14 -3.82
C ILE A 7 -7.01 -0.78 -3.13
N VAL A 8 -6.54 -1.64 -2.22
CA VAL A 8 -7.40 -2.39 -1.31
C VAL A 8 -8.43 -1.46 -0.65
N PRO A 9 -9.75 -1.74 -0.72
CA PRO A 9 -10.79 -0.79 -0.31
C PRO A 9 -10.62 -0.24 1.11
N ALA A 10 -10.17 -1.08 2.04
CA ALA A 10 -9.91 -0.70 3.43
C ALA A 10 -8.87 0.43 3.55
N LEU A 11 -7.82 0.39 2.73
CA LEU A 11 -6.78 1.42 2.71
C LEU A 11 -7.21 2.67 1.95
N ALA A 12 -7.97 2.52 0.85
CA ALA A 12 -8.52 3.66 0.13
C ALA A 12 -9.37 4.54 1.08
N GLU A 13 -10.31 3.93 1.80
CA GLU A 13 -11.15 4.64 2.78
C GLU A 13 -10.31 5.27 3.91
N ALA A 14 -9.28 4.56 4.41
CA ALA A 14 -8.41 5.08 5.46
C ALA A 14 -7.58 6.28 4.98
N LEU A 15 -7.10 6.27 3.74
CA LEU A 15 -6.35 7.36 3.13
C LEU A 15 -7.24 8.59 2.90
N GLU A 16 -8.45 8.40 2.37
CA GLU A 16 -9.44 9.48 2.20
C GLU A 16 -9.76 10.14 3.54
N LYS A 17 -10.03 9.35 4.59
CA LYS A 17 -10.28 9.87 5.96
C LYS A 17 -9.11 10.65 6.54
N ARG A 18 -7.88 10.34 6.11
CA ARG A 18 -6.66 11.06 6.50
C ARG A 18 -6.40 12.31 5.65
N GLY A 19 -7.28 12.62 4.69
CA GLY A 19 -7.19 13.79 3.83
C GLY A 19 -6.30 13.61 2.60
N TYR A 20 -5.99 12.36 2.21
CA TYR A 20 -5.25 12.10 0.98
C TYR A 20 -6.19 12.32 -0.21
N SER A 21 -5.89 13.33 -1.02
CA SER A 21 -6.63 13.62 -2.26
C SER A 21 -5.98 13.00 -3.50
N ALA A 22 -4.69 12.68 -3.42
CA ALA A 22 -3.93 12.05 -4.50
C ALA A 22 -2.73 11.27 -3.95
N LEU A 23 -2.34 10.23 -4.68
CA LEU A 23 -1.12 9.47 -4.41
C LEU A 23 0.12 10.19 -4.94
N THR A 24 1.22 10.08 -4.21
CA THR A 24 2.53 10.58 -4.66
C THR A 24 3.09 9.71 -5.80
N PRO A 25 4.09 10.17 -6.57
CA PRO A 25 4.66 9.37 -7.67
C PRO A 25 5.17 7.99 -7.22
N VAL A 26 5.84 7.90 -6.07
CA VAL A 26 6.33 6.62 -5.53
C VAL A 26 5.19 5.70 -5.08
N GLN A 27 4.08 6.26 -4.58
CA GLN A 27 2.89 5.48 -4.21
C GLN A 27 2.12 4.96 -5.43
N LYS A 28 2.17 5.67 -6.57
CA LYS A 28 1.60 5.20 -7.83
C LYS A 28 2.46 4.12 -8.47
N ALA A 29 3.79 4.31 -8.47
CA ALA A 29 4.72 3.36 -9.08
C ALA A 29 4.63 1.95 -8.46
N VAL A 30 4.38 1.85 -7.15
CA VAL A 30 4.21 0.55 -6.48
C VAL A 30 2.85 -0.11 -6.73
N LEU A 31 1.92 0.58 -7.38
CA LEU A 31 0.61 0.05 -7.80
C LEU A 31 0.60 -0.31 -9.30
N GLU A 32 1.71 -0.14 -10.00
CA GLU A 32 1.81 -0.49 -11.41
C GLU A 32 1.62 -2.01 -11.59
N PRO A 33 0.76 -2.46 -12.51
CA PRO A 33 0.52 -3.89 -12.74
C PRO A 33 1.78 -4.70 -13.02
N GLU A 34 2.81 -4.06 -13.61
CA GLU A 34 4.11 -4.65 -13.90
C GLU A 34 4.86 -5.10 -12.64
N LEU A 35 4.59 -4.51 -11.47
CA LEU A 35 5.23 -4.90 -10.22
C LEU A 35 4.70 -6.25 -9.72
N GLY A 36 3.38 -6.46 -9.79
CA GLY A 36 2.73 -7.69 -9.35
C GLY A 36 3.20 -8.19 -7.98
N GLU A 37 3.64 -9.44 -7.93
CA GLU A 37 4.21 -10.09 -6.72
C GLU A 37 5.75 -10.07 -6.70
N ALA A 38 6.40 -9.28 -7.56
CA ALA A 38 7.85 -9.24 -7.65
C ALA A 38 8.49 -8.50 -6.47
N ASP A 39 9.72 -8.88 -6.15
CA ASP A 39 10.55 -8.15 -5.19
C ASP A 39 10.82 -6.73 -5.68
N ALA A 40 10.53 -5.74 -4.83
CA ALA A 40 10.63 -4.33 -5.19
C ALA A 40 11.81 -3.64 -4.50
N LEU A 41 12.64 -2.94 -5.28
CA LEU A 41 13.56 -1.94 -4.76
C LEU A 41 12.99 -0.54 -4.97
N VAL A 42 12.46 0.06 -3.91
CA VAL A 42 11.82 1.38 -3.98
C VAL A 42 12.83 2.49 -3.65
N SER A 43 13.21 3.29 -4.64
CA SER A 43 14.08 4.45 -4.47
C SER A 43 13.31 5.76 -4.66
N ALA A 44 13.35 6.63 -3.64
CA ALA A 44 12.76 7.97 -3.70
C ALA A 44 13.36 8.88 -2.61
N GLN A 45 13.16 10.20 -2.70
CA GLN A 45 13.62 11.16 -1.69
C GLN A 45 12.97 10.94 -0.31
N THR A 46 13.64 11.36 0.77
CA THR A 46 13.02 11.49 2.09
C THR A 46 11.80 12.40 2.03
N GLY A 47 10.72 12.05 2.74
CA GLY A 47 9.47 12.80 2.70
C GLY A 47 8.57 12.50 1.49
N SER A 48 8.96 11.62 0.56
CA SER A 48 8.14 11.29 -0.63
C SER A 48 6.92 10.39 -0.36
N GLY A 49 6.75 9.92 0.88
CA GLY A 49 5.65 9.03 1.26
C GLY A 49 5.91 7.53 1.06
N LYS A 50 7.19 7.10 1.03
CA LYS A 50 7.59 5.68 0.86
C LYS A 50 6.94 4.72 1.86
N THR A 51 6.71 5.15 3.11
CA THR A 51 6.07 4.29 4.13
C THR A 51 4.67 3.87 3.71
N VAL A 52 3.88 4.81 3.17
CA VAL A 52 2.55 4.50 2.62
C VAL A 52 2.69 3.68 1.34
N ALA A 53 3.69 3.95 0.49
CA ALA A 53 3.93 3.18 -0.71
C ALA A 53 4.17 1.68 -0.40
N PHE A 54 5.05 1.36 0.56
CA PHE A 54 5.24 -0.03 0.98
C PHE A 54 3.96 -0.66 1.54
N GLY A 55 3.20 0.10 2.35
CA GLY A 55 1.90 -0.36 2.85
C GLY A 55 0.90 -0.69 1.74
N LEU A 56 0.85 0.13 0.69
CA LEU A 56 0.02 -0.11 -0.49
C LEU A 56 0.47 -1.35 -1.27
N ALA A 57 1.78 -1.53 -1.44
CA ALA A 57 2.34 -2.67 -2.17
C ALA A 57 2.05 -4.02 -1.50
N VAL A 58 2.14 -4.09 -0.16
CA VAL A 58 1.92 -5.36 0.57
C VAL A 58 0.46 -5.64 0.91
N ALA A 59 -0.42 -4.64 0.79
CA ALA A 59 -1.82 -4.77 1.21
C ALA A 59 -2.61 -5.86 0.48
N PRO A 60 -2.50 -6.03 -0.86
CA PRO A 60 -3.21 -7.11 -1.55
C PRO A 60 -2.86 -8.49 -0.98
N THR A 61 -1.59 -8.73 -0.65
CA THR A 61 -1.13 -9.99 -0.06
C THR A 61 -1.63 -10.19 1.38
N LEU A 62 -1.64 -9.13 2.19
CA LEU A 62 -1.95 -9.22 3.61
C LEU A 62 -3.45 -9.15 3.93
N LEU A 63 -4.20 -8.32 3.20
CA LEU A 63 -5.61 -8.06 3.44
C LEU A 63 -6.52 -8.65 2.36
N GLY A 64 -6.06 -8.80 1.13
CA GLY A 64 -6.93 -9.10 -0.02
C GLY A 64 -8.08 -8.11 -0.07
N ASP A 65 -9.32 -8.61 -0.06
CA ASP A 65 -10.55 -7.81 -0.04
C ASP A 65 -11.10 -7.55 1.38
N ALA A 66 -10.39 -7.99 2.42
CA ALA A 66 -10.86 -7.86 3.79
C ALA A 66 -10.78 -6.42 4.29
N GLN A 67 -11.81 -5.99 5.02
CA GLN A 67 -11.85 -4.66 5.65
C GLN A 67 -10.96 -4.56 6.90
N ARG A 68 -10.62 -5.70 7.51
CA ARG A 68 -9.79 -5.80 8.72
C ARG A 68 -9.07 -7.14 8.73
N PHE A 69 -7.95 -7.19 9.45
CA PHE A 69 -7.28 -8.45 9.76
C PHE A 69 -8.16 -9.37 10.61
N ALA A 70 -7.94 -10.67 10.45
CA ALA A 70 -8.45 -11.68 11.36
C ALA A 70 -7.76 -11.59 12.73
N ASN A 71 -8.17 -12.45 13.66
CA ASN A 71 -7.49 -12.59 14.94
C ASN A 71 -5.99 -12.86 14.74
N ALA A 72 -5.15 -12.23 15.56
CA ALA A 72 -3.71 -12.36 15.47
C ALA A 72 -3.28 -13.83 15.61
N GLY A 73 -2.44 -14.28 14.67
CA GLY A 73 -1.82 -15.60 14.65
C GLY A 73 -0.30 -15.49 14.57
N ALA A 74 0.32 -16.30 13.72
CA ALA A 74 1.74 -16.14 13.39
C ALA A 74 1.99 -14.78 12.67
N PRO A 75 3.17 -14.16 12.84
CA PRO A 75 3.52 -12.94 12.11
C PRO A 75 3.46 -13.16 10.59
N LEU A 76 2.84 -12.22 9.87
CA LEU A 76 2.70 -12.28 8.41
C LEU A 76 3.84 -11.57 7.66
N GLY A 77 4.63 -10.75 8.35
CA GLY A 77 5.73 -10.00 7.76
C GLY A 77 6.62 -9.33 8.81
N LEU A 78 7.79 -8.85 8.38
CA LEU A 78 8.78 -8.16 9.20
C LEU A 78 9.14 -6.82 8.56
N VAL A 79 9.14 -5.76 9.36
CA VAL A 79 9.62 -4.43 8.96
C VAL A 79 10.82 -4.10 9.83
N VAL A 80 11.95 -3.79 9.19
CA VAL A 80 13.19 -3.36 9.84
C VAL A 80 13.39 -1.87 9.54
N VAL A 81 13.56 -1.06 10.58
CA VAL A 81 13.65 0.42 10.50
C VAL A 81 14.93 0.95 11.14
#